data_AF-A0ABD3RA33-F1
#
_entry.id   AF-A0ABD3RA33-F1
#
_cell.length_a   1.000
_cell.length_b   1.000
_cell.length_c   1.000
_cell.angle_alpha   90.00
_cell.angle_beta   90.00
_cell.angle_gamma   90.00
#
_symmetry.space_group_name_H-M   'P 1'
#
loop_
_entity.id
_entity.type
_entity.pdbx_description
1 polymer ?
#
loop_
_entity_poly.entity_id
_entity_poly.type
_entity_poly.pdbx_seq_one_letter_code
_entity_poly.pdbx_strand_id
1 'polypeptide(L)'
;MSDGTPHRSGIIDAPFEWLTNFRSLRHLVLPSRVAFGRDPSSSSSSSSSRRTASLYGHRSTGMTSSLSLNALHRTGDGVLLRYENVINVDNDARALDGMRRRWEGMRPHRITEGRDGADDSDMNGGCSGNNNMEWIYLDFNSDEACRLAMDGVYRRLHAAKRGGSTSSCDGDESGGCFDLVFDKSTLDCLLCAETSVVARFLCEVYRALRVPHNIPPTSNCNNRDIDTSSEFSPRGGVYVLVSFHPAEFVKNLLMRLPGADWHVEHEVIRREVEDVTHMHGEVDVVVDEVDHDPSYYNAPTEQVVTATKDSAVLLPASNLLDCEEVRMHIEGTCDEWYQATNPMVTSEREEQLRAAFACVPVSKMNTAGDDRGGEYDAELSCDGVALDLKTCYEIIFTEAEKEHLAYEHFVEDWCAYCRRADRDGPIYHDGMTVSIALDFLREMQ
;
A
#
# COMPACT_ATOMS: atom_id res chain seq x y z
N MET A 1 41.21 34.20 -17.32
CA MET A 1 40.30 33.98 -16.18
C MET A 1 38.98 33.55 -16.79
N SER A 2 38.81 32.24 -16.88
CA SER A 2 37.66 31.59 -17.51
C SER A 2 36.66 31.33 -16.39
N ASP A 3 35.49 31.95 -16.46
CA ASP A 3 34.38 31.68 -15.54
C ASP A 3 33.91 30.23 -15.74
N GLY A 4 34.36 29.36 -14.84
CA GLY A 4 33.90 27.98 -14.78
C GLY A 4 32.53 27.95 -14.12
N THR A 5 31.46 28.04 -14.93
CA THR A 5 30.13 27.64 -14.48
C THR A 5 30.19 26.18 -14.02
N PRO A 6 29.84 25.87 -12.76
CA PRO A 6 29.86 24.50 -12.30
C PRO A 6 28.83 23.71 -13.11
N HIS A 7 29.31 22.73 -13.89
CA HIS A 7 28.46 21.69 -14.43
C HIS A 7 27.74 21.05 -13.25
N ARG A 8 26.39 21.17 -13.21
CA ARG A 8 25.54 20.34 -12.36
C ARG A 8 25.75 18.89 -12.77
N SER A 9 26.75 18.26 -12.16
CA SER A 9 27.01 16.83 -12.22
C SER A 9 25.74 16.10 -11.80
N GLY A 10 25.41 15.08 -12.59
CA GLY A 10 24.12 14.41 -12.66
C GLY A 10 23.44 14.17 -11.32
N ILE A 11 22.15 14.50 -11.30
CA ILE A 11 21.20 13.80 -10.44
C ILE A 11 21.29 12.35 -10.89
N ILE A 12 22.01 11.54 -10.12
CA ILE A 12 21.96 10.09 -10.26
C ILE A 12 20.54 9.76 -9.79
N ASP A 13 19.62 9.64 -10.75
CA ASP A 13 18.25 9.24 -10.46
C ASP A 13 18.34 7.95 -9.64
N ALA A 14 17.82 7.99 -8.41
CA ALA A 14 17.86 6.81 -7.55
C ALA A 14 17.10 5.68 -8.29
N PRO A 15 17.51 4.40 -8.15
CA PRO A 15 16.96 3.29 -8.94
C PRO A 15 15.43 3.13 -8.87
N PHE A 16 14.77 3.79 -7.91
CA PHE A 16 13.32 3.81 -7.70
C PHE A 16 12.63 5.17 -8.00
N GLU A 17 13.35 6.20 -8.44
CA GLU A 17 12.77 7.53 -8.73
C GLU A 17 11.90 7.57 -10.00
N TRP A 18 12.07 6.62 -10.92
CA TRP A 18 11.22 6.52 -12.11
C TRP A 18 9.79 6.04 -11.77
N LEU A 19 9.61 5.28 -10.68
CA LEU A 19 8.30 4.86 -10.16
C LEU A 19 7.56 5.98 -9.45
N THR A 20 8.30 6.98 -8.99
CA THR A 20 7.68 8.23 -8.57
C THR A 20 7.41 9.12 -9.78
N ASN A 21 7.91 8.85 -10.99
CA ASN A 21 7.56 9.66 -12.15
C ASN A 21 6.12 9.38 -12.59
N PHE A 22 5.26 10.37 -12.41
CA PHE A 22 3.88 10.33 -12.89
C PHE A 22 3.76 9.99 -14.37
N ARG A 23 4.77 10.29 -15.21
CA ARG A 23 4.74 9.84 -16.61
C ARG A 23 4.57 8.33 -16.73
N SER A 24 5.18 7.56 -15.84
CA SER A 24 5.07 6.10 -15.79
C SER A 24 3.67 5.68 -15.36
N LEU A 25 3.07 6.41 -14.43
CA LEU A 25 1.77 6.09 -13.81
C LEU A 25 0.58 6.75 -14.52
N ARG A 26 0.84 7.64 -15.49
CA ARG A 26 -0.18 8.50 -16.12
C ARG A 26 -1.36 7.73 -16.69
N HIS A 27 -1.11 6.51 -17.19
CA HIS A 27 -2.10 5.68 -17.84
C HIS A 27 -3.14 5.13 -16.84
N LEU A 28 -2.72 4.95 -15.58
CA LEU A 28 -3.58 4.48 -14.49
C LEU A 28 -4.53 5.56 -13.98
N VAL A 29 -4.10 6.81 -14.08
CA VAL A 29 -4.81 8.01 -13.59
C VAL A 29 -5.43 8.81 -14.74
N LEU A 30 -5.62 8.19 -15.91
CA LEU A 30 -6.27 8.84 -17.04
C LEU A 30 -7.70 9.25 -16.69
N PRO A 31 -8.22 10.32 -17.30
CA PRO A 31 -9.62 10.69 -17.18
C PRO A 31 -10.56 9.54 -17.51
N SER A 32 -10.14 8.59 -18.36
CA SER A 32 -10.93 7.41 -18.69
C SER A 32 -11.20 6.48 -17.53
N ARG A 33 -10.30 6.44 -16.54
CA ARG A 33 -10.48 5.65 -15.32
C ARG A 33 -11.09 6.49 -14.20
N VAL A 34 -10.60 7.71 -14.00
CA VAL A 34 -10.98 8.58 -12.87
C VAL A 34 -12.23 9.43 -13.13
N ALA A 35 -12.51 9.79 -14.38
CA ALA A 35 -13.40 10.91 -14.71
C ALA A 35 -14.27 10.70 -15.97
N PHE A 36 -15.18 9.72 -15.97
CA PHE A 36 -16.31 9.76 -16.91
C PHE A 36 -17.66 9.80 -16.21
N GLY A 37 -18.23 11.01 -16.18
CA GLY A 37 -19.65 11.28 -15.93
C GLY A 37 -20.26 12.34 -16.87
N ARG A 38 -19.60 12.69 -17.99
CA ARG A 38 -20.19 13.52 -19.08
C ARG A 38 -19.25 13.65 -20.27
N ASP A 39 -19.85 13.56 -21.44
CA ASP A 39 -19.23 13.58 -22.76
C ASP A 39 -18.70 15.00 -23.10
N PRO A 40 -17.43 15.16 -23.51
CA PRO A 40 -16.88 16.46 -23.92
C PRO A 40 -17.48 16.99 -25.24
N SER A 41 -18.34 16.20 -25.89
CA SER A 41 -18.99 16.51 -27.17
C SER A 41 -20.14 17.54 -27.06
N SER A 42 -20.61 17.90 -25.85
CA SER A 42 -21.63 18.95 -25.69
C SER A 42 -21.02 20.34 -25.90
N SER A 43 -21.00 20.77 -27.15
CA SER A 43 -20.40 22.00 -27.69
C SER A 43 -21.09 23.32 -27.27
N SER A 44 -21.92 23.32 -26.23
CA SER A 44 -22.57 24.54 -25.72
C SER A 44 -21.75 25.18 -24.59
N SER A 45 -20.87 26.11 -24.98
CA SER A 45 -20.38 27.27 -24.19
C SER A 45 -19.94 27.05 -22.73
N SER A 46 -18.62 26.90 -22.56
CA SER A 46 -17.77 27.56 -21.54
C SER A 46 -18.05 27.37 -20.03
N SER A 47 -18.47 26.18 -19.60
CA SER A 47 -18.34 25.71 -18.21
C SER A 47 -18.13 24.19 -18.25
N SER A 48 -17.21 23.52 -17.58
CA SER A 48 -16.46 23.78 -16.36
C SER A 48 -15.20 22.91 -16.35
N SER A 49 -14.11 23.42 -15.77
CA SER A 49 -13.01 22.59 -15.28
C SER A 49 -13.57 21.64 -14.22
N ARG A 50 -13.41 20.32 -14.42
CA ARG A 50 -13.75 19.34 -13.38
C ARG A 50 -12.72 19.43 -12.25
N ARG A 51 -13.23 19.43 -11.03
CA ARG A 51 -12.46 19.54 -9.80
C ARG A 51 -12.07 18.13 -9.36
N THR A 52 -10.81 17.78 -9.53
CA THR A 52 -10.28 16.50 -9.02
C THR A 52 -9.50 16.78 -7.74
N ALA A 53 -9.89 16.14 -6.64
CA ALA A 53 -9.10 16.12 -5.41
C ALA A 53 -8.32 14.80 -5.34
N SER A 54 -7.01 14.89 -5.11
CA SER A 54 -6.12 13.72 -4.95
C SER A 54 -5.54 13.68 -3.54
N LEU A 55 -5.55 12.49 -2.93
CA LEU A 55 -4.82 12.20 -1.69
C LEU A 55 -3.60 11.32 -2.03
N TYR A 56 -2.43 11.68 -1.54
CA TYR A 56 -1.19 10.95 -1.81
C TYR A 56 -0.53 10.54 -0.49
N GLY A 57 -0.43 9.22 -0.25
CA GLY A 57 0.32 8.66 0.88
C GLY A 57 1.73 8.26 0.44
N HIS A 58 2.75 8.72 1.16
CA HIS A 58 4.13 8.31 0.93
C HIS A 58 4.79 7.90 2.24
N ARG A 59 5.74 6.96 2.16
CA ARG A 59 6.74 6.70 3.21
C ARG A 59 8.18 6.77 2.69
N SER A 60 8.37 7.02 1.39
CA SER A 60 9.69 7.06 0.78
C SER A 60 10.06 8.48 0.34
N THR A 61 11.33 8.86 0.50
CA THR A 61 11.84 10.22 0.25
C THR A 61 11.96 10.60 -1.23
N GLY A 62 11.63 9.69 -2.16
CA GLY A 62 11.82 9.82 -3.61
C GLY A 62 10.93 10.86 -4.32
N MET A 63 11.49 11.52 -5.34
CA MET A 63 11.18 12.88 -5.80
C MET A 63 9.88 13.15 -6.60
N THR A 64 9.32 12.26 -7.41
CA THR A 64 8.71 12.71 -8.70
C THR A 64 7.17 12.71 -8.83
N SER A 65 6.39 12.18 -7.88
CA SER A 65 4.95 11.90 -8.12
C SER A 65 4.05 13.09 -7.82
N SER A 66 4.26 13.73 -6.67
CA SER A 66 3.53 14.95 -6.28
C SER A 66 3.81 16.12 -7.25
N LEU A 67 5.02 16.18 -7.82
CA LEU A 67 5.47 17.23 -8.73
C LEU A 67 4.72 17.25 -10.06
N SER A 68 4.33 16.08 -10.54
CA SER A 68 3.79 15.92 -11.88
C SER A 68 2.26 15.97 -11.89
N LEU A 69 1.58 15.57 -10.80
CA LEU A 69 0.12 15.71 -10.70
C LEU A 69 -0.35 17.17 -10.89
N ASN A 70 0.41 18.15 -10.37
CA ASN A 70 0.06 19.57 -10.54
C ASN A 70 0.59 20.20 -11.83
N ALA A 71 1.49 19.53 -12.56
CA ALA A 71 1.95 20.01 -13.85
C ALA A 71 0.88 19.75 -14.90
N LEU A 72 0.61 20.74 -15.74
CA LEU A 72 -0.26 20.59 -16.90
C LEU A 72 0.28 19.44 -17.79
N HIS A 73 -0.30 18.24 -17.70
CA HIS A 73 0.06 17.13 -18.57
C HIS A 73 -0.86 17.10 -19.77
N ARG A 74 -0.32 17.45 -20.94
CA ARG A 74 -0.93 17.08 -22.22
C ARG A 74 -0.78 15.57 -22.38
N THR A 75 -1.89 14.86 -22.37
CA THR A 75 -1.96 13.49 -22.87
C THR A 75 -1.82 13.49 -24.39
N GLY A 76 -1.53 12.34 -25.00
CA GLY A 76 -1.27 12.23 -26.45
C GLY A 76 -2.46 12.63 -27.33
N ASP A 77 -3.67 12.64 -26.76
CA ASP A 77 -4.92 13.13 -27.34
C ASP A 77 -5.15 14.64 -27.10
N GLY A 78 -4.20 15.34 -26.47
CA GLY A 78 -4.29 16.76 -26.14
C GLY A 78 -5.11 17.08 -24.90
N VAL A 79 -5.65 16.09 -24.18
CA VAL A 79 -6.38 16.33 -22.93
C VAL A 79 -5.41 16.82 -21.85
N LEU A 80 -5.88 17.77 -21.06
CA LEU A 80 -5.11 18.36 -20.00
C LEU A 80 -5.66 17.91 -18.65
N LEU A 81 -4.91 17.05 -17.95
CA LEU A 81 -5.22 16.71 -16.57
C LEU A 81 -4.83 17.88 -15.65
N ARG A 82 -5.77 18.32 -14.82
CA ARG A 82 -5.55 19.33 -13.79
C ARG A 82 -6.23 18.90 -12.50
N TYR A 83 -5.43 18.69 -11.47
CA TYR A 83 -5.93 18.48 -10.11
C TYR A 83 -6.06 19.84 -9.44
N GLU A 84 -7.20 20.08 -8.79
CA GLU A 84 -7.45 21.37 -8.13
C GLU A 84 -6.88 21.39 -6.71
N ASN A 85 -7.05 20.27 -6.00
CA ASN A 85 -6.58 20.07 -4.65
C ASN A 85 -5.74 18.80 -4.59
N VAL A 86 -4.49 18.96 -4.15
CA VAL A 86 -3.59 17.83 -3.91
C VAL A 86 -3.21 17.83 -2.44
N ILE A 87 -3.59 16.77 -1.73
CA ILE A 87 -3.30 16.59 -0.32
C ILE A 87 -2.25 15.51 -0.21
N ASN A 88 -1.10 15.83 0.37
CA ASN A 88 -0.04 14.86 0.61
C ASN A 88 0.00 14.55 2.10
N VAL A 89 0.01 13.27 2.44
CA VAL A 89 0.01 12.76 3.81
C VAL A 89 1.23 11.89 4.07
N ASP A 90 1.82 12.03 5.24
CA ASP A 90 2.94 11.23 5.73
C ASP A 90 2.96 11.29 7.27
N ASN A 91 3.50 10.27 7.92
CA ASN A 91 3.70 10.26 9.37
C ASN A 91 5.11 10.74 9.77
N ASP A 92 5.97 11.07 8.80
CA ASP A 92 7.25 11.74 9.00
C ASP A 92 7.17 13.22 8.60
N ALA A 93 7.16 14.10 9.61
CA ALA A 93 7.15 15.54 9.42
C ALA A 93 8.37 16.06 8.63
N ARG A 94 9.54 15.40 8.73
CA ARG A 94 10.75 15.78 7.99
C ARG A 94 10.62 15.43 6.52
N ALA A 95 10.03 14.28 6.21
CA ALA A 95 9.73 13.88 4.84
C ALA A 95 8.76 14.88 4.18
N LEU A 96 7.67 15.26 4.88
CA LEU A 96 6.73 16.28 4.43
C LEU A 96 7.38 17.64 4.19
N ASP A 97 8.19 18.12 5.12
CA ASP A 97 8.92 19.39 4.97
C ASP A 97 9.89 19.35 3.78
N GLY A 98 10.60 18.22 3.61
CA GLY A 98 11.46 17.99 2.45
C GLY A 98 10.69 18.04 1.13
N MET A 99 9.53 17.38 1.04
CA MET A 99 8.66 17.42 -0.13
C MET A 99 8.15 18.84 -0.41
N ARG A 100 7.71 19.55 0.63
CA ARG A 100 7.25 20.94 0.54
C ARG A 100 8.34 21.87 0.00
N ARG A 101 9.54 21.85 0.60
CA ARG A 101 10.66 22.71 0.17
C ARG A 101 11.07 22.44 -1.27
N ARG A 102 11.09 21.17 -1.69
CA ARG A 102 11.35 20.81 -3.10
C ARG A 102 10.29 21.40 -4.03
N TRP A 103 9.01 21.21 -3.71
CA TRP A 103 7.90 21.78 -4.48
C TRP A 103 8.00 23.31 -4.60
N GLU A 104 8.27 24.00 -3.49
CA GLU A 104 8.43 25.46 -3.46
C GLU A 104 9.63 25.93 -4.28
N GLY A 105 10.76 25.22 -4.21
CA GLY A 105 11.96 25.52 -4.99
C GLY A 105 11.79 25.31 -6.51
N MET A 106 10.84 24.46 -6.91
CA MET A 106 10.52 24.21 -8.32
C MET A 106 9.46 25.14 -8.90
N ARG A 107 8.70 25.86 -8.06
CA ARG A 107 7.81 26.88 -8.58
C ARG A 107 8.69 27.81 -9.42
N PRO A 108 8.45 27.89 -10.76
CA PRO A 108 9.21 28.79 -11.60
C PRO A 108 9.21 30.11 -10.86
N HIS A 109 10.40 30.64 -10.57
CA HIS A 109 10.50 32.02 -10.10
C HIS A 109 9.78 32.80 -11.18
N ARG A 110 8.49 33.10 -10.96
CA ARG A 110 7.66 33.86 -11.87
C ARG A 110 8.47 35.12 -11.98
N ILE A 111 9.12 35.26 -13.12
CA ILE A 111 10.10 36.29 -13.41
C ILE A 111 9.34 37.59 -13.17
N THR A 112 9.49 38.13 -11.97
CA THR A 112 9.10 39.49 -11.58
C THR A 112 10.10 40.48 -12.16
N GLU A 113 11.01 40.02 -13.03
CA GLU A 113 11.92 40.90 -13.74
C GLU A 113 11.16 41.59 -14.88
N GLY A 114 10.72 42.81 -14.57
CA GLY A 114 10.95 43.94 -15.46
C GLY A 114 10.18 43.91 -16.77
N ARG A 115 8.86 44.01 -16.72
CA ARG A 115 8.12 44.75 -17.76
C ARG A 115 7.81 46.15 -17.22
N ASP A 116 8.86 46.95 -17.05
CA ASP A 116 8.77 48.41 -17.08
C ASP A 116 8.54 48.82 -18.54
N GLY A 117 7.34 48.57 -19.04
CA GLY A 117 6.97 48.81 -20.42
C GLY A 117 5.46 48.97 -20.48
N ALA A 118 5.06 50.23 -20.48
CA ALA A 118 3.68 50.68 -20.57
C ALA A 118 2.92 50.06 -21.77
N ASP A 119 1.61 50.00 -21.61
CA ASP A 119 0.57 49.62 -22.59
C ASP A 119 0.44 48.13 -22.92
N ASP A 120 -0.37 47.45 -22.12
CA ASP A 120 -1.24 46.37 -22.61
C ASP A 120 -2.45 46.24 -21.66
N SER A 121 -3.49 47.00 -21.98
CA SER A 121 -4.83 46.84 -21.42
C SER A 121 -5.53 45.68 -22.15
N ASP A 122 -6.29 44.88 -21.40
CA ASP A 122 -7.37 44.01 -21.90
C ASP A 122 -7.10 42.54 -22.29
N MET A 123 -5.97 41.93 -21.94
CA MET A 123 -5.86 40.45 -21.97
C MET A 123 -5.59 39.84 -20.58
N ASN A 124 -6.21 40.43 -19.55
CA ASN A 124 -6.16 39.97 -18.17
C ASN A 124 -7.13 38.79 -17.92
N GLY A 125 -6.99 37.74 -18.73
CA GLY A 125 -7.71 36.47 -18.59
C GLY A 125 -7.13 35.59 -17.48
N GLY A 126 -7.22 36.07 -16.24
CA GLY A 126 -7.46 35.37 -14.96
C GLY A 126 -7.02 33.92 -14.70
N CYS A 127 -6.06 33.33 -15.41
CA CYS A 127 -5.62 31.96 -15.19
C CYS A 127 -4.53 31.81 -14.11
N SER A 128 -4.53 32.65 -13.08
CA SER A 128 -3.82 32.33 -11.82
C SER A 128 -4.67 31.30 -11.06
N GLY A 129 -4.84 30.12 -11.66
CA GLY A 129 -5.53 29.04 -10.99
C GLY A 129 -4.63 28.57 -9.85
N ASN A 130 -5.05 28.89 -8.63
CA ASN A 130 -4.40 28.50 -7.40
C ASN A 130 -4.56 26.99 -7.24
N ASN A 131 -3.64 26.20 -7.81
CA ASN A 131 -3.55 24.79 -7.44
C ASN A 131 -3.20 24.75 -5.95
N ASN A 132 -4.13 24.23 -5.15
CA ASN A 132 -3.97 24.16 -3.70
C ASN A 132 -3.27 22.84 -3.38
N MET A 133 -2.04 22.93 -2.91
CA MET A 133 -1.27 21.77 -2.47
C MET A 133 -1.05 21.89 -0.97
N GLU A 134 -1.57 20.92 -0.23
CA GLU A 134 -1.47 20.87 1.23
C GLU A 134 -0.60 19.67 1.63
N TRP A 135 0.11 19.83 2.76
CA TRP A 135 0.99 18.82 3.34
C TRP A 135 0.52 18.59 4.77
N ILE A 136 0.04 17.38 5.05
CA ILE A 136 -0.63 17.03 6.30
C ILE A 136 0.16 15.93 6.98
N TYR A 137 0.57 16.18 8.21
CA TYR A 137 1.08 15.14 9.08
C TYR A 137 -0.09 14.24 9.50
N LEU A 138 0.01 12.96 9.19
CA LEU A 138 -1.06 12.00 9.45
C LEU A 138 -0.49 10.74 10.11
N ASP A 139 -0.94 10.47 11.33
CA ASP A 139 -0.56 9.27 12.08
C ASP A 139 -1.73 8.29 12.13
N PHE A 140 -1.59 7.16 11.44
CA PHE A 140 -2.59 6.10 11.41
C PHE A 140 -2.64 5.27 12.70
N ASN A 141 -1.71 5.48 13.65
CA ASN A 141 -1.77 4.81 14.95
C ASN A 141 -2.87 5.40 15.86
N SER A 142 -3.32 6.62 15.59
CA SER A 142 -4.33 7.33 16.39
C SER A 142 -5.52 7.75 15.53
N ASP A 143 -6.67 7.09 15.75
CA ASP A 143 -7.93 7.44 15.07
C ASP A 143 -8.30 8.91 15.29
N GLU A 144 -8.17 9.40 16.53
CA GLU A 144 -8.45 10.78 16.87
C GLU A 144 -7.53 11.75 16.11
N ALA A 145 -6.22 11.48 16.04
CA ALA A 145 -5.28 12.31 15.31
C ALA A 145 -5.58 12.31 13.79
N CYS A 146 -5.91 11.13 13.24
CA CYS A 146 -6.29 10.97 11.84
C CYS A 146 -7.52 11.82 11.50
N ARG A 147 -8.58 11.70 12.31
CA ARG A 147 -9.82 12.47 12.14
C ARG A 147 -9.61 13.96 12.31
N LEU A 148 -8.89 14.40 13.33
CA LEU A 148 -8.60 15.82 13.55
C LEU A 148 -7.84 16.43 12.36
N ALA A 149 -6.90 15.70 11.78
CA ALA A 149 -6.15 16.14 10.61
C ALA A 149 -7.01 16.21 9.34
N MET A 150 -7.85 15.21 9.09
CA MET A 150 -8.57 15.07 7.82
C MET A 150 -9.98 15.69 7.82
N ASP A 151 -10.71 15.74 8.94
CA ASP A 151 -12.06 16.32 9.03
C ASP A 151 -12.09 17.82 8.68
N GLY A 152 -10.99 18.53 8.96
CA GLY A 152 -10.81 19.90 8.50
C GLY A 152 -10.75 20.00 6.97
N VAL A 153 -10.06 19.07 6.32
CA VAL A 153 -9.93 18.98 4.86
C VAL A 153 -11.28 18.67 4.23
N TYR A 154 -11.98 17.63 4.72
CA TYR A 154 -13.28 17.25 4.20
C TYR A 154 -14.29 18.39 4.28
N ARG A 155 -14.39 19.07 5.44
CA ARG A 155 -15.28 20.23 5.59
C ARG A 155 -14.97 21.35 4.61
N ARG A 156 -13.68 21.67 4.38
CA ARG A 156 -13.27 22.68 3.39
C ARG A 156 -13.65 22.28 1.97
N LEU A 157 -13.38 21.04 1.58
CA LEU A 157 -13.70 20.54 0.24
C LEU A 157 -15.22 20.49 -0.01
N HIS A 158 -16.00 20.07 0.99
CA HIS A 158 -17.47 20.10 0.94
C HIS A 158 -18.01 21.53 0.83
N ALA A 159 -17.47 22.48 1.62
CA ALA A 159 -17.85 23.89 1.53
C ALA A 159 -17.52 24.49 0.16
N ALA A 160 -16.35 24.18 -0.41
CA ALA A 160 -15.95 24.63 -1.74
C ALA A 160 -16.86 24.07 -2.85
N LYS A 161 -17.42 22.86 -2.67
CA LYS A 161 -18.40 22.25 -3.58
C LYS A 161 -19.77 22.95 -3.52
N ARG A 162 -20.16 23.48 -2.36
CA ARG A 162 -21.45 24.17 -2.15
C ARG A 162 -21.50 25.63 -2.65
N GLY A 163 -20.34 26.23 -2.97
CA GLY A 163 -20.15 27.66 -3.24
C GLY A 163 -20.89 28.32 -4.43
N GLY A 164 -22.04 27.80 -4.85
CA GLY A 164 -22.91 28.43 -5.87
C GLY A 164 -24.40 28.14 -5.74
N SER A 165 -24.84 27.34 -4.76
CA SER A 165 -26.27 27.03 -4.61
C SER A 165 -26.66 26.96 -3.13
N THR A 166 -27.48 27.90 -2.68
CA THR A 166 -28.03 28.01 -1.32
C THR A 166 -29.17 27.02 -1.06
N SER A 167 -29.27 25.96 -1.85
CA SER A 167 -30.31 24.93 -1.72
C SER A 167 -30.07 24.13 -0.44
N SER A 168 -30.88 24.40 0.59
CA SER A 168 -30.81 23.87 1.96
C SER A 168 -31.27 22.41 2.07
N CYS A 169 -30.79 21.53 1.20
CA CYS A 169 -31.04 20.10 1.34
C CYS A 169 -30.08 19.56 2.40
N ASP A 170 -30.49 19.55 3.67
CA ASP A 170 -29.74 19.01 4.83
C ASP A 170 -29.55 17.47 4.80
N GLY A 171 -29.60 16.86 3.63
CA GLY A 171 -29.49 15.42 3.45
C GLY A 171 -28.11 15.02 2.97
N ASP A 172 -27.34 14.45 3.90
CA ASP A 172 -26.24 13.50 3.63
C ASP A 172 -24.86 14.10 3.31
N GLU A 173 -24.16 14.57 4.37
CA GLU A 173 -22.74 14.96 4.33
C GLU A 173 -21.76 13.76 4.38
N SER A 174 -22.26 12.53 4.30
CA SER A 174 -21.51 11.32 4.67
C SER A 174 -20.53 10.80 3.60
N GLY A 175 -20.23 11.56 2.54
CA GLY A 175 -19.40 11.09 1.42
C GLY A 175 -17.96 11.57 1.45
N GLY A 176 -17.05 10.75 0.92
CA GLY A 176 -15.67 11.14 0.63
C GLY A 176 -15.57 12.26 -0.42
N CYS A 177 -14.45 12.97 -0.40
CA CYS A 177 -14.21 14.16 -1.25
C CYS A 177 -13.20 13.92 -2.37
N PHE A 178 -12.52 12.78 -2.38
CA PHE A 178 -11.41 12.51 -3.27
C PHE A 178 -11.82 11.62 -4.44
N ASP A 179 -11.46 12.03 -5.65
CA ASP A 179 -11.66 11.21 -6.85
C ASP A 179 -10.54 10.19 -7.03
N LEU A 180 -9.38 10.48 -6.43
CA LEU A 180 -8.18 9.65 -6.52
C LEU A 180 -7.47 9.59 -5.17
N VAL A 181 -7.19 8.39 -4.69
CA VAL A 181 -6.18 8.13 -3.65
C VAL A 181 -5.05 7.37 -4.31
N PHE A 182 -3.82 7.85 -4.12
CA PHE A 182 -2.63 7.21 -4.66
C PHE A 182 -1.74 6.76 -3.50
N ASP A 183 -1.52 5.46 -3.40
CA ASP A 183 -0.61 4.83 -2.45
C ASP A 183 0.57 4.20 -3.20
N LYS A 184 1.77 4.60 -2.80
CA LYS A 184 3.02 3.96 -3.21
C LYS A 184 3.65 3.25 -2.02
N SER A 185 3.39 1.95 -1.92
CA SER A 185 4.02 1.05 -0.96
C SER A 185 3.81 1.41 0.51
N THR A 186 2.89 2.33 0.83
CA THR A 186 2.52 2.60 2.22
C THR A 186 1.82 1.38 2.78
N LEU A 187 0.89 0.78 2.03
CA LEU A 187 0.25 -0.46 2.43
C LEU A 187 1.27 -1.58 2.70
N ASP A 188 2.24 -1.80 1.79
CA ASP A 188 3.30 -2.80 2.00
C ASP A 188 4.05 -2.57 3.31
N CYS A 189 4.46 -1.32 3.56
CA CYS A 189 5.19 -0.97 4.77
C CYS A 189 4.35 -1.14 6.04
N LEU A 190 3.03 -0.96 5.96
CA LEU A 190 2.13 -1.12 7.10
C LEU A 190 1.78 -2.58 7.36
N LEU A 191 1.67 -3.40 6.31
CA LEU A 191 1.43 -4.85 6.42
C LEU A 191 2.56 -5.56 7.17
N CYS A 192 3.79 -5.05 7.07
CA CYS A 192 4.94 -5.54 7.85
C CYS A 192 4.98 -5.02 9.31
N ALA A 193 4.05 -4.16 9.73
CA ALA A 193 4.09 -3.51 11.03
C ALA A 193 2.96 -3.98 11.95
N GLU A 194 1.82 -3.29 11.95
CA GLU A 194 0.71 -3.56 12.86
C GLU A 194 -0.62 -3.55 12.08
N THR A 195 -1.37 -4.66 12.17
CA THR A 195 -2.66 -4.85 11.48
C THR A 195 -3.69 -3.77 11.85
N SER A 196 -3.66 -3.28 13.10
CA SER A 196 -4.54 -2.19 13.54
C SER A 196 -4.30 -0.88 12.77
N VAL A 197 -3.05 -0.63 12.38
CA VAL A 197 -2.65 0.57 11.63
C VAL A 197 -3.03 0.43 10.16
N VAL A 198 -2.83 -0.76 9.59
CA VAL A 198 -3.32 -1.11 8.24
C VAL A 198 -4.83 -0.94 8.15
N ALA A 199 -5.57 -1.42 9.15
CA ALA A 199 -7.02 -1.31 9.19
C ALA A 199 -7.48 0.14 9.16
N ARG A 200 -6.91 1.00 10.02
CA ARG A 200 -7.22 2.43 10.04
C ARG A 200 -6.83 3.12 8.73
N PHE A 201 -5.69 2.76 8.16
CA PHE A 201 -5.26 3.25 6.85
C PHE A 201 -6.30 2.93 5.77
N LEU A 202 -6.72 1.66 5.64
CA LEU A 202 -7.72 1.26 4.64
C LEU A 202 -9.10 1.88 4.90
N CYS A 203 -9.50 2.03 6.16
CA CYS A 203 -10.72 2.76 6.54
C CYS A 203 -10.65 4.22 6.08
N GLU A 204 -9.51 4.90 6.26
CA GLU A 204 -9.33 6.28 5.84
C GLU A 204 -9.31 6.41 4.31
N VAL A 205 -8.64 5.50 3.60
CA VAL A 205 -8.68 5.45 2.12
C VAL A 205 -10.13 5.31 1.65
N TYR A 206 -10.88 4.36 2.20
CA TYR A 206 -12.27 4.14 1.80
C TYR A 206 -13.20 5.33 2.13
N ARG A 207 -12.96 5.98 3.27
CA ARG A 207 -13.67 7.21 3.68
C ARG A 207 -13.33 8.40 2.79
N ALA A 208 -12.07 8.51 2.37
CA ALA A 208 -11.59 9.60 1.52
C ALA A 208 -12.24 9.57 0.13
N LEU A 209 -12.42 8.37 -0.43
CA LEU A 209 -12.93 8.17 -1.78
C LEU A 209 -14.39 8.60 -1.91
N ARG A 210 -14.65 9.39 -2.97
CA ARG A 210 -15.99 9.85 -3.33
C ARG A 210 -16.91 8.65 -3.55
N VAL A 211 -18.11 8.73 -2.98
CA VAL A 211 -19.16 7.74 -3.20
C VAL A 211 -19.80 7.99 -4.58
N PRO A 212 -20.11 6.94 -5.36
CA PRO A 212 -20.96 7.07 -6.53
C PRO A 212 -22.26 7.81 -6.18
N HIS A 213 -22.62 8.83 -6.95
CA HIS A 213 -23.93 9.45 -6.78
C HIS A 213 -24.98 8.50 -7.36
N ASN A 214 -25.82 7.91 -6.50
CA ASN A 214 -27.04 7.23 -6.93
C ASN A 214 -27.91 8.26 -7.65
N ILE A 215 -27.82 8.33 -8.98
CA ILE A 215 -28.76 9.09 -9.78
C ILE A 215 -30.07 8.30 -9.67
N PRO A 216 -31.08 8.78 -8.94
CA PRO A 216 -32.34 8.05 -8.85
C PRO A 216 -32.82 7.82 -10.29
N PRO A 217 -33.23 6.60 -10.66
CA PRO A 217 -33.76 6.33 -11.99
C PRO A 217 -34.87 7.35 -12.22
N THR A 218 -34.66 8.24 -13.18
CA THR A 218 -35.60 9.30 -13.51
C THR A 218 -36.92 8.64 -13.87
N SER A 219 -37.86 8.59 -12.94
CA SER A 219 -39.03 7.72 -12.97
C SER A 219 -40.13 8.20 -13.93
N ASN A 220 -39.79 8.98 -14.96
CA ASN A 220 -40.82 9.62 -15.79
C ASN A 220 -40.42 9.94 -17.24
N CYS A 221 -39.65 9.08 -17.91
CA CYS A 221 -39.43 9.15 -19.36
C CYS A 221 -40.19 8.05 -20.11
N ASN A 222 -41.52 8.12 -20.07
CA ASN A 222 -42.40 7.17 -20.79
C ASN A 222 -42.41 7.30 -22.32
N ASN A 223 -41.52 8.06 -22.96
CA ASN A 223 -41.55 8.19 -24.41
C ASN A 223 -40.22 8.65 -25.01
N ARG A 224 -39.69 7.78 -25.88
CA ARG A 224 -38.89 8.00 -27.10
C ARG A 224 -37.49 7.36 -27.09
N ASP A 225 -37.39 6.38 -27.98
CA ASP A 225 -36.22 5.95 -28.75
C ASP A 225 -34.90 5.83 -27.99
N ILE A 226 -34.71 4.61 -27.49
CA ILE A 226 -33.53 4.09 -26.83
C ILE A 226 -32.39 4.02 -27.86
N ASP A 227 -31.58 5.08 -27.92
CA ASP A 227 -30.19 4.96 -28.36
C ASP A 227 -29.40 4.30 -27.22
N THR A 228 -29.07 3.01 -27.40
CA THR A 228 -28.38 2.10 -26.46
C THR A 228 -26.93 2.47 -26.12
N SER A 229 -26.48 3.71 -26.30
CA SER A 229 -25.04 4.04 -26.35
C SER A 229 -24.50 4.86 -25.17
N SER A 230 -25.28 5.12 -24.12
CA SER A 230 -24.84 5.98 -23.01
C SER A 230 -25.02 5.33 -21.64
N GLU A 231 -24.46 4.13 -21.44
CA GLU A 231 -24.24 3.52 -20.12
C GLU A 231 -23.08 4.22 -19.38
N PHE A 232 -23.27 5.49 -18.99
CA PHE A 232 -22.34 6.13 -18.06
C PHE A 232 -22.78 5.86 -16.63
N SER A 233 -22.36 4.73 -16.08
CA SER A 233 -22.53 4.42 -14.66
C SER A 233 -21.75 5.45 -13.82
N PRO A 234 -22.37 6.08 -12.80
CA PRO A 234 -21.68 7.02 -11.93
C PRO A 234 -20.54 6.29 -11.21
N ARG A 235 -19.29 6.65 -11.53
CA ARG A 235 -18.12 6.06 -10.87
C ARG A 235 -17.80 6.78 -9.56
N GLY A 236 -17.45 5.98 -8.55
CA GLY A 236 -16.88 6.44 -7.28
C GLY A 236 -15.44 6.93 -7.44
N GLY A 237 -14.78 7.18 -6.32
CA GLY A 237 -13.34 7.43 -6.29
C GLY A 237 -12.53 6.20 -6.68
N VAL A 238 -11.29 6.43 -7.13
CA VAL A 238 -10.31 5.41 -7.49
C VAL A 238 -9.18 5.36 -6.47
N TYR A 239 -8.82 4.18 -6.02
CA TYR A 239 -7.60 3.90 -5.27
C TYR A 239 -6.56 3.26 -6.19
N VAL A 240 -5.41 3.89 -6.35
CA VAL A 240 -4.28 3.34 -7.09
C VAL A 240 -3.20 2.96 -6.09
N LEU A 241 -2.86 1.66 -6.07
CA LEU A 241 -1.89 1.07 -5.18
C LEU A 241 -0.73 0.48 -5.99
N VAL A 242 0.47 0.95 -5.71
CA VAL A 242 1.72 0.32 -6.18
C VAL A 242 2.24 -0.54 -5.03
N SER A 243 2.25 -1.86 -5.24
CA SER A 243 2.54 -2.86 -4.21
C SER A 243 3.73 -3.75 -4.59
N PHE A 244 4.53 -4.12 -3.60
CA PHE A 244 5.57 -5.14 -3.72
C PHE A 244 5.09 -6.54 -3.31
N HIS A 245 3.95 -6.64 -2.61
CA HIS A 245 3.32 -7.93 -2.38
C HIS A 245 2.71 -8.53 -3.66
N PRO A 246 2.59 -9.87 -3.74
CA PRO A 246 1.93 -10.55 -4.87
C PRO A 246 0.50 -10.01 -5.11
N ALA A 247 0.11 -9.78 -6.36
CA ALA A 247 -1.20 -9.18 -6.66
C ALA A 247 -2.37 -10.02 -6.21
N GLU A 248 -2.27 -11.35 -6.25
CA GLU A 248 -3.36 -12.21 -5.77
C GLU A 248 -3.60 -12.02 -4.26
N PHE A 249 -2.54 -11.82 -3.48
CA PHE A 249 -2.66 -11.48 -2.06
C PHE A 249 -3.37 -10.14 -1.86
N VAL A 250 -2.87 -9.08 -2.52
CA VAL A 250 -3.43 -7.72 -2.40
C VAL A 250 -4.88 -7.68 -2.90
N LYS A 251 -5.17 -8.38 -3.99
CA LYS A 251 -6.51 -8.47 -4.57
C LYS A 251 -7.47 -9.16 -3.61
N ASN A 252 -7.08 -10.29 -3.03
CA ASN A 252 -7.90 -10.98 -2.02
C ASN A 252 -8.13 -10.10 -0.79
N LEU A 253 -7.09 -9.40 -0.32
CA LEU A 253 -7.17 -8.46 0.80
C LEU A 253 -8.21 -7.36 0.56
N LEU A 254 -8.17 -6.72 -0.61
CA LEU A 254 -9.06 -5.60 -0.95
C LEU A 254 -10.47 -6.03 -1.36
N MET A 255 -10.62 -7.09 -2.16
CA MET A 255 -11.93 -7.57 -2.64
C MET A 255 -12.83 -8.12 -1.54
N ARG A 256 -12.23 -8.69 -0.48
CA ARG A 256 -12.96 -9.31 0.62
C ARG A 256 -13.02 -8.41 1.86
N LEU A 257 -12.60 -7.15 1.74
CA LEU A 257 -12.55 -6.19 2.84
C LEU A 257 -13.97 -5.95 3.41
N PRO A 258 -14.22 -6.23 4.70
CA PRO A 258 -15.56 -6.13 5.29
C PRO A 258 -16.20 -4.75 5.15
N GLY A 259 -17.45 -4.72 4.74
CA GLY A 259 -18.24 -3.49 4.56
C GLY A 259 -17.86 -2.66 3.34
N ALA A 260 -16.81 -3.03 2.60
CA ALA A 260 -16.35 -2.29 1.45
C ALA A 260 -16.88 -2.87 0.13
N ASP A 261 -17.24 -2.00 -0.79
CA ASP A 261 -17.72 -2.34 -2.15
C ASP A 261 -16.64 -1.89 -3.14
N TRP A 262 -15.58 -2.71 -3.24
CA TRP A 262 -14.47 -2.46 -4.16
C TRP A 262 -14.61 -3.30 -5.42
N HIS A 263 -14.49 -2.67 -6.57
CA HIS A 263 -14.15 -3.34 -7.82
C HIS A 263 -12.64 -3.22 -8.06
N VAL A 264 -11.94 -4.35 -8.01
CA VAL A 264 -10.47 -4.41 -8.04
C VAL A 264 -9.97 -4.90 -9.40
N GLU A 265 -9.22 -4.04 -10.09
CA GLU A 265 -8.50 -4.32 -11.34
C GLU A 265 -6.99 -4.36 -11.08
N HIS A 266 -6.29 -5.34 -11.65
CA HIS A 266 -4.84 -5.48 -11.52
C HIS A 266 -4.16 -5.29 -12.88
N GLU A 267 -3.08 -4.52 -12.90
CA GLU A 267 -2.26 -4.25 -14.06
C GLU A 267 -0.77 -4.40 -13.71
N VAL A 268 -0.05 -5.20 -14.49
CA VAL A 268 1.40 -5.40 -14.31
C VAL A 268 2.14 -4.35 -15.13
N ILE A 269 2.92 -3.49 -14.47
CA ILE A 269 3.80 -2.54 -15.16
C ILE A 269 5.19 -3.13 -15.23
N ARG A 270 5.59 -3.55 -16.42
CA ARG A 270 6.96 -3.99 -16.69
C ARG A 270 7.83 -2.80 -17.05
N ARG A 271 9.02 -2.73 -16.44
CA ARG A 271 10.07 -1.82 -16.86
C ARG A 271 10.96 -2.50 -17.88
N GLU A 272 11.22 -1.79 -18.99
CA GLU A 272 12.44 -2.05 -19.76
C GLU A 272 13.60 -1.43 -18.99
N VAL A 273 14.42 -2.27 -18.36
CA VAL A 273 15.66 -1.83 -17.75
C VAL A 273 16.66 -1.74 -18.89
N GLU A 274 17.03 -0.53 -19.31
CA GLU A 274 18.14 -0.35 -20.23
C GLU A 274 19.38 -1.03 -19.63
N ASP A 275 19.93 -2.00 -20.35
CA ASP A 275 21.07 -2.77 -19.90
C ASP A 275 22.30 -1.84 -19.80
N VAL A 276 22.66 -1.51 -18.57
CA VAL A 276 23.76 -0.58 -18.26
C VAL A 276 25.11 -1.15 -18.74
N THR A 277 25.19 -2.44 -19.04
CA THR A 277 26.41 -3.08 -19.56
C THR A 277 26.82 -2.56 -20.94
N HIS A 278 25.91 -1.98 -21.73
CA HIS A 278 26.22 -1.47 -23.06
C HIS A 278 26.85 -0.07 -23.11
N MET A 279 26.96 0.63 -21.97
CA MET A 279 27.51 2.00 -21.93
C MET A 279 29.02 2.08 -21.63
N HIS A 280 29.68 0.95 -21.35
CA HIS A 280 31.13 0.89 -21.32
C HIS A 280 31.66 0.47 -22.69
N GLY A 281 31.78 1.48 -23.55
CA GLY A 281 32.37 1.32 -24.88
C GLY A 281 33.70 0.56 -24.85
N GLU A 282 33.80 -0.37 -25.80
CA GLU A 282 35.01 -0.75 -26.53
C GLU A 282 36.34 -0.35 -25.86
N VAL A 283 36.70 -1.07 -24.81
CA VAL A 283 38.12 -1.36 -24.61
C VAL A 283 38.31 -2.72 -25.25
N ASP A 284 38.99 -2.73 -26.41
CA ASP A 284 39.50 -3.92 -27.09
C ASP A 284 40.37 -4.72 -26.09
N VAL A 285 39.74 -5.57 -25.29
CA VAL A 285 40.40 -6.62 -24.54
C VAL A 285 39.86 -7.91 -25.10
N VAL A 286 40.71 -8.56 -25.89
CA VAL A 286 40.53 -9.95 -26.31
C VAL A 286 40.53 -10.80 -25.04
N VAL A 287 39.35 -11.12 -24.53
CA VAL A 287 39.17 -12.08 -23.44
C VAL A 287 38.31 -13.21 -23.98
N ASP A 288 38.83 -14.42 -23.83
CA ASP A 288 38.24 -15.68 -24.28
C ASP A 288 36.74 -15.78 -23.92
N GLU A 289 35.94 -16.13 -24.93
CA GLU A 289 34.51 -16.42 -24.83
C GLU A 289 34.26 -17.52 -23.78
N VAL A 290 33.68 -17.15 -22.64
CA VAL A 290 33.02 -18.08 -21.73
C VAL A 290 31.53 -17.89 -21.91
N ASP A 291 30.86 -18.85 -22.54
CA ASP A 291 29.40 -18.92 -22.68
C ASP A 291 28.73 -18.69 -21.32
N HIS A 292 28.07 -17.54 -21.14
CA HIS A 292 27.16 -17.30 -20.03
C HIS A 292 25.74 -17.25 -20.55
N ASP A 293 24.94 -18.22 -20.11
CA ASP A 293 23.51 -18.36 -20.41
C ASP A 293 22.73 -17.14 -19.87
N PRO A 294 22.13 -16.30 -20.74
CA PRO A 294 21.41 -15.09 -20.32
C PRO A 294 20.08 -15.35 -19.61
N SER A 295 19.65 -16.60 -19.44
CA SER A 295 18.30 -16.94 -18.96
C SER A 295 18.07 -16.75 -17.45
N TYR A 296 19.07 -16.32 -16.67
CA TYR A 296 18.98 -16.33 -15.20
C TYR A 296 18.59 -15.01 -14.52
N TYR A 297 18.45 -13.90 -15.25
CA TYR A 297 18.02 -12.63 -14.65
C TYR A 297 16.51 -12.39 -14.82
N ASN A 298 15.73 -12.93 -13.88
CA ASN A 298 14.35 -12.48 -13.69
C ASN A 298 14.37 -11.04 -13.17
N ALA A 299 14.17 -10.06 -14.05
CA ALA A 299 13.98 -8.68 -13.64
C ALA A 299 12.79 -8.57 -12.66
N PRO A 300 12.91 -7.79 -11.57
CA PRO A 300 11.82 -7.62 -10.62
C PRO A 300 10.58 -7.09 -11.37
N THR A 301 9.49 -7.87 -11.31
CA THR A 301 8.20 -7.50 -11.90
C THR A 301 7.36 -6.84 -10.83
N GLU A 302 7.03 -5.56 -11.02
CA GLU A 302 6.19 -4.80 -10.08
C GLU A 302 4.71 -4.82 -10.50
N GLN A 303 3.83 -4.71 -9.51
CA GLN A 303 2.39 -4.97 -9.66
C GLN A 303 1.60 -3.74 -9.22
N VAL A 304 0.68 -3.27 -10.08
CA VAL A 304 -0.20 -2.15 -9.75
C VAL A 304 -1.62 -2.65 -9.63
N VAL A 305 -2.22 -2.40 -8.46
CA VAL A 305 -3.61 -2.74 -8.18
C VAL A 305 -4.41 -1.45 -8.14
N THR A 306 -5.51 -1.41 -8.87
CA THR A 306 -6.47 -0.31 -8.87
C THR A 306 -7.78 -0.81 -8.33
N ALA A 307 -8.39 -0.07 -7.40
CA ALA A 307 -9.66 -0.44 -6.80
C ALA A 307 -10.63 0.74 -6.86
N THR A 308 -11.86 0.52 -7.33
CA THR A 308 -12.90 1.54 -7.44
C THR A 308 -14.02 1.27 -6.47
N LYS A 309 -14.58 2.32 -5.86
CA LYS A 309 -15.76 2.20 -5.00
C LYS A 309 -17.01 2.07 -5.87
N ASP A 310 -17.67 0.92 -5.83
CA ASP A 310 -18.85 0.61 -6.60
C ASP A 310 -20.15 1.10 -5.93
N SER A 311 -21.23 1.09 -6.71
CA SER A 311 -22.52 1.67 -6.38
C SER A 311 -23.54 0.57 -6.07
N ALA A 312 -23.30 -0.27 -5.07
CA ALA A 312 -24.28 -1.27 -4.66
C ALA A 312 -24.75 -1.12 -3.20
N VAL A 313 -26.08 -1.08 -3.07
CA VAL A 313 -26.89 -1.16 -1.84
C VAL A 313 -26.94 0.13 -1.01
N LEU A 314 -28.16 0.50 -0.60
CA LEU A 314 -28.49 1.60 0.31
C LEU A 314 -27.83 1.35 1.68
N LEU A 315 -26.52 1.63 1.79
CA LEU A 315 -25.83 1.57 3.06
C LEU A 315 -26.31 2.72 3.96
N PRO A 316 -26.56 2.46 5.25
CA PRO A 316 -26.88 3.51 6.21
C PRO A 316 -25.75 4.56 6.26
N ALA A 317 -26.07 5.77 6.70
CA ALA A 317 -25.21 6.97 6.66
C ALA A 317 -23.83 6.87 7.38
N SER A 318 -23.48 5.71 7.95
CA SER A 318 -22.13 5.37 8.34
C SER A 318 -21.38 4.77 7.13
N ASN A 319 -20.92 5.61 6.20
CA ASN A 319 -19.96 5.24 5.13
C ASN A 319 -18.55 4.88 5.70
N LEU A 320 -18.51 4.41 6.93
CA LEU A 320 -17.31 4.04 7.67
C LEU A 320 -17.27 2.52 7.74
N LEU A 321 -16.15 1.95 7.31
CA LEU A 321 -15.86 0.55 7.56
C LEU A 321 -15.72 0.33 9.06
N ASP A 322 -16.14 -0.85 9.54
CA ASP A 322 -15.84 -1.26 10.91
C ASP A 322 -14.34 -1.59 11.00
N CYS A 323 -13.60 -0.77 11.74
CA CYS A 323 -12.15 -0.90 11.83
C CYS A 323 -11.71 -2.23 12.45
N GLU A 324 -12.51 -2.82 13.34
CA GLU A 324 -12.18 -4.08 14.01
C GLU A 324 -12.45 -5.27 13.09
N GLU A 325 -13.56 -5.26 12.35
CA GLU A 325 -13.81 -6.28 11.31
C GLU A 325 -12.74 -6.23 10.22
N VAL A 326 -12.35 -5.03 9.79
CA VAL A 326 -11.26 -4.84 8.83
C VAL A 326 -9.93 -5.37 9.38
N ARG A 327 -9.61 -5.10 10.66
CA ARG A 327 -8.40 -5.63 11.32
C ARG A 327 -8.37 -7.15 11.32
N MET A 328 -9.45 -7.79 11.77
CA MET A 328 -9.56 -9.25 11.80
C MET A 328 -9.45 -9.86 10.40
N HIS A 329 -10.01 -9.19 9.38
CA HIS A 329 -9.89 -9.63 7.99
C HIS A 329 -8.45 -9.54 7.47
N ILE A 330 -7.73 -8.46 7.78
CA ILE A 330 -6.33 -8.30 7.40
C ILE A 330 -5.49 -9.41 8.04
N GLU A 331 -5.67 -9.67 9.33
CA GLU A 331 -4.99 -10.77 10.05
C GLU A 331 -5.27 -12.11 9.39
N GLY A 332 -6.54 -12.49 9.24
CA GLY A 332 -6.89 -13.76 8.62
C GLY A 332 -6.37 -13.89 7.19
N THR A 333 -6.37 -12.82 6.39
CA THR A 333 -5.83 -12.85 5.02
C THR A 333 -4.30 -13.01 5.01
N CYS A 334 -3.59 -12.34 5.92
CA CYS A 334 -2.15 -12.50 6.09
C CYS A 334 -1.81 -13.93 6.51
N ASP A 335 -2.47 -14.43 7.56
CA ASP A 335 -2.23 -15.77 8.12
C ASP A 335 -2.49 -16.84 7.05
N GLU A 336 -3.65 -16.79 6.37
CA GLU A 336 -3.97 -17.71 5.27
C GLU A 336 -2.90 -17.68 4.16
N TRP A 337 -2.43 -16.49 3.80
CA TRP A 337 -1.42 -16.34 2.75
C TRP A 337 -0.05 -16.89 3.16
N TYR A 338 0.43 -16.55 4.35
CA TYR A 338 1.73 -17.01 4.85
C TYR A 338 1.72 -18.52 5.09
N GLN A 339 0.65 -19.06 5.66
CA GLN A 339 0.46 -20.51 5.81
C GLN A 339 0.50 -21.25 4.48
N ALA A 340 -0.12 -20.68 3.44
CA ALA A 340 -0.14 -21.29 2.11
C ALA A 340 1.19 -21.17 1.35
N THR A 341 1.89 -20.04 1.47
CA THR A 341 3.05 -19.73 0.62
C THR A 341 4.40 -20.00 1.27
N ASN A 342 4.49 -19.94 2.60
CA ASN A 342 5.72 -20.21 3.34
C ASN A 342 5.40 -20.90 4.68
N PRO A 343 4.84 -22.13 4.66
CA PRO A 343 4.48 -22.87 5.88
C PRO A 343 5.70 -23.07 6.78
N MET A 344 5.63 -22.59 8.03
CA MET A 344 6.66 -22.84 9.04
C MET A 344 6.74 -24.32 9.38
N VAL A 345 5.61 -25.06 9.31
CA VAL A 345 5.52 -26.49 9.59
C VAL A 345 5.02 -27.25 8.36
N THR A 346 5.95 -27.74 7.54
CA THR A 346 5.65 -28.71 6.48
C THR A 346 5.56 -30.13 7.06
N SER A 347 4.96 -31.07 6.33
CA SER A 347 4.92 -32.49 6.75
C SER A 347 6.32 -33.07 6.95
N GLU A 348 7.26 -32.69 6.09
CA GLU A 348 8.66 -33.11 6.20
C GLU A 348 9.32 -32.52 7.46
N ARG A 349 9.15 -31.22 7.72
CA ARG A 349 9.70 -30.58 8.92
C ARG A 349 9.07 -31.13 10.18
N GLU A 350 7.77 -31.43 10.19
CA GLU A 350 7.10 -32.08 11.32
C GLU A 350 7.75 -33.44 11.64
N GLU A 351 8.01 -34.28 10.63
CA GLU A 351 8.69 -35.56 10.81
C GLU A 351 10.11 -35.38 11.36
N GLN A 352 10.86 -34.41 10.83
CA GLN A 352 12.20 -34.07 11.31
C GLN A 352 12.20 -33.62 12.78
N LEU A 353 11.25 -32.77 13.18
CA LEU A 353 11.10 -32.32 14.56
C LEU A 353 10.77 -33.48 15.49
N ARG A 354 9.85 -34.38 15.10
CA ARG A 354 9.54 -35.60 15.87
C ARG A 354 10.76 -36.49 16.04
N ALA A 355 11.54 -36.71 14.99
CA ALA A 355 12.77 -37.49 15.07
C ALA A 355 13.83 -36.82 15.96
N ALA A 356 13.98 -35.49 15.88
CA ALA A 356 14.93 -34.74 16.69
C ALA A 356 14.57 -34.80 18.18
N PHE A 357 13.31 -34.57 18.55
CA PHE A 357 12.84 -34.68 19.94
C PHE A 357 13.03 -36.10 20.51
N ALA A 358 12.83 -37.14 19.70
CA ALA A 358 13.05 -38.52 20.13
C ALA A 358 14.54 -38.86 20.38
N CYS A 359 15.48 -38.20 19.68
CA CYS A 359 16.91 -38.49 19.79
C CYS A 359 17.60 -37.84 21.03
N VAL A 360 17.05 -36.75 21.57
CA VAL A 360 17.70 -35.99 22.66
C VAL A 360 17.78 -36.75 24.00
N PRO A 361 16.70 -37.39 24.50
CA PRO A 361 16.74 -38.05 25.81
C PRO A 361 17.78 -39.16 25.88
N VAL A 362 17.97 -39.90 24.78
CA VAL A 362 18.95 -40.99 24.66
C VAL A 362 20.38 -40.47 24.86
N SER A 363 20.68 -39.28 24.36
CA SER A 363 22.02 -38.69 24.46
C SER A 363 22.34 -38.18 25.87
N LYS A 364 21.35 -37.62 26.59
CA LYS A 364 21.53 -37.14 27.98
C LYS A 364 21.60 -38.29 29.00
N MET A 365 20.89 -39.40 28.78
CA MET A 365 20.96 -40.58 29.67
C MET A 365 22.31 -41.31 29.61
N ASN A 366 22.95 -41.38 28.44
CA ASN A 366 24.23 -42.08 28.28
C ASN A 366 25.43 -41.41 28.97
N THR A 367 25.27 -40.17 29.47
CA THR A 367 26.35 -39.44 30.18
C THR A 367 26.24 -39.52 31.71
N ALA A 368 25.10 -39.93 32.25
CA ALA A 368 24.91 -40.15 33.68
C ALA A 368 25.11 -41.65 33.99
N GLY A 369 26.37 -42.08 34.12
CA GLY A 369 26.76 -43.48 34.38
C GLY A 369 26.36 -44.01 35.75
N ASP A 370 25.07 -44.21 35.99
CA ASP A 370 24.56 -44.97 37.13
C ASP A 370 24.27 -46.42 36.70
N ASP A 371 25.21 -47.31 37.03
CA ASP A 371 25.34 -48.71 36.59
C ASP A 371 24.30 -49.65 37.25
N ARG A 372 23.04 -49.21 37.39
CA ARG A 372 21.95 -50.01 37.95
C ARG A 372 21.13 -50.62 36.81
N GLY A 373 21.55 -51.82 36.40
CA GLY A 373 20.92 -52.65 35.36
C GLY A 373 19.48 -53.07 35.64
N GLY A 374 18.54 -52.13 35.56
CA GLY A 374 17.11 -52.38 35.43
C GLY A 374 16.76 -52.54 33.95
N GLU A 375 16.20 -53.68 33.59
CA GLU A 375 15.61 -53.96 32.28
C GLU A 375 14.35 -53.08 32.16
N TYR A 376 14.45 -51.92 31.49
CA TYR A 376 13.31 -51.03 31.28
C TYR A 376 12.62 -51.37 29.95
N ASP A 377 11.30 -51.59 30.01
CA ASP A 377 10.45 -51.81 28.85
C ASP A 377 10.56 -50.66 27.84
N ALA A 378 10.98 -50.99 26.61
CA ALA A 378 11.33 -50.05 25.55
C ALA A 378 10.14 -49.40 24.82
N GLU A 379 8.93 -49.47 25.37
CA GLU A 379 7.70 -48.92 24.75
C GLU A 379 7.24 -47.58 25.32
N LEU A 380 8.12 -46.84 26.02
CA LEU A 380 7.81 -45.47 26.44
C LEU A 380 7.74 -44.56 25.20
N SER A 381 6.49 -44.27 24.77
CA SER A 381 6.20 -43.27 23.74
C SER A 381 6.90 -41.95 24.05
N CYS A 382 7.72 -41.49 23.11
CA CYS A 382 8.50 -40.25 23.21
C CYS A 382 7.63 -38.98 23.23
N ASP A 383 6.32 -39.09 22.92
CA ASP A 383 5.41 -37.94 22.85
C ASP A 383 5.24 -37.20 24.19
N GLY A 384 5.54 -37.85 25.32
CA GLY A 384 5.39 -37.27 26.66
C GLY A 384 6.63 -36.56 27.23
N VAL A 385 7.79 -36.63 26.56
CA VAL A 385 9.04 -36.09 27.12
C VAL A 385 9.15 -34.59 26.81
N ALA A 386 9.11 -33.77 27.85
CA ALA A 386 9.36 -32.34 27.75
C ALA A 386 10.87 -32.05 27.73
N LEU A 387 11.33 -31.28 26.75
CA LEU A 387 12.69 -30.76 26.66
C LEU A 387 12.75 -29.33 27.21
N ASP A 388 13.90 -28.92 27.75
CA ASP A 388 14.10 -27.53 28.18
C ASP A 388 14.03 -26.55 26.99
N LEU A 389 13.60 -25.32 27.24
CA LEU A 389 13.35 -24.32 26.20
C LEU A 389 14.56 -24.03 25.31
N LYS A 390 15.77 -24.02 25.88
CA LYS A 390 16.99 -23.80 25.11
C LYS A 390 17.22 -24.94 24.13
N THR A 391 17.07 -26.18 24.58
CA THR A 391 17.15 -27.35 23.69
C THR A 391 16.05 -27.32 22.63
N CYS A 392 14.83 -26.89 22.98
CA CYS A 392 13.74 -26.75 22.02
C CYS A 392 14.08 -25.72 20.93
N TYR A 393 14.54 -24.52 21.30
CA TYR A 393 14.97 -23.48 20.36
C TYR A 393 16.00 -23.99 19.35
N GLU A 394 17.00 -24.76 19.82
CA GLU A 394 18.04 -25.32 18.95
C GLU A 394 17.49 -26.33 17.93
N ILE A 395 16.40 -27.02 18.26
CA ILE A 395 15.77 -28.04 17.42
C ILE A 395 14.73 -27.41 16.48
N ILE A 396 13.88 -26.53 16.98
CA ILE A 396 12.70 -26.07 16.26
C ILE A 396 13.03 -25.03 15.18
N PHE A 397 14.10 -24.25 15.37
CA PHE A 397 14.56 -23.26 14.40
C PHE A 397 15.80 -23.74 13.65
N THR A 398 15.83 -23.46 12.35
CA THR A 398 17.00 -23.59 11.50
C THR A 398 18.01 -22.48 11.78
N GLU A 399 19.27 -22.64 11.37
CA GLU A 399 20.30 -21.60 11.55
C GLU A 399 19.93 -20.27 10.87
N ALA A 400 19.23 -20.32 9.73
CA ALA A 400 18.76 -19.12 9.04
C ALA A 400 17.63 -18.41 9.81
N GLU A 401 16.72 -19.15 10.43
CA GLU A 401 15.68 -18.57 11.28
C GLU A 401 16.29 -17.97 12.56
N LYS A 402 17.29 -18.64 13.15
CA LYS A 402 18.02 -18.14 14.34
C LYS A 402 18.77 -16.83 14.08
N GLU A 403 19.16 -16.55 12.83
CA GLU A 403 19.75 -15.26 12.45
C GLU A 403 18.76 -14.10 12.63
N HIS A 404 17.46 -14.38 12.47
CA HIS A 404 16.39 -13.38 12.55
C HIS A 404 15.61 -13.44 13.87
N LEU A 405 15.60 -14.58 14.56
CA LEU A 405 14.90 -14.80 15.80
C LEU A 405 15.87 -15.27 16.88
N ALA A 406 16.45 -14.32 17.62
CA ALA A 406 17.30 -14.63 18.76
C ALA A 406 16.53 -15.39 19.87
N TYR A 407 17.27 -16.14 20.70
CA TYR A 407 16.69 -16.93 21.78
C TYR A 407 15.83 -16.10 22.74
N GLU A 408 16.21 -14.86 23.01
CA GLU A 408 15.46 -13.95 23.88
C GLU A 408 14.08 -13.64 23.32
N HIS A 409 13.97 -13.38 22.01
CA HIS A 409 12.68 -13.14 21.35
C HIS A 409 11.82 -14.41 21.34
N PHE A 410 12.43 -15.58 21.10
CA PHE A 410 11.73 -16.85 21.22
C PHE A 410 11.12 -17.05 22.62
N VAL A 411 11.85 -16.72 23.70
CA VAL A 411 11.32 -16.84 25.06
C VAL A 411 10.17 -15.86 25.30
N GLU A 412 10.22 -14.65 24.74
CA GLU A 412 9.11 -13.69 24.81
C GLU A 412 7.86 -14.22 24.10
N ASP A 413 8.01 -14.76 22.89
CA ASP A 413 6.92 -15.37 22.11
C ASP A 413 6.35 -16.60 22.81
N TRP A 414 7.22 -17.45 23.38
CA TRP A 414 6.80 -18.59 24.18
C TRP A 414 6.00 -18.17 25.42
N CYS A 415 6.41 -17.11 26.11
CA CYS A 415 5.66 -16.57 27.23
C CYS A 415 4.31 -15.99 26.80
N ALA A 416 4.20 -15.43 25.59
CA ALA A 416 2.94 -14.97 25.02
C ALA A 416 2.01 -16.14 24.69
N TYR A 417 2.55 -17.19 24.07
CA TYR A 417 1.85 -18.45 23.79
C TYR A 417 1.28 -19.08 25.07
N CYS A 418 2.12 -19.27 26.10
CA CYS A 418 1.68 -19.86 27.37
C CYS A 418 0.50 -19.09 27.99
N ARG A 419 0.55 -17.76 27.98
CA ARG A 419 -0.52 -16.90 28.52
C ARG A 419 -1.86 -17.08 27.81
N ARG A 420 -1.85 -17.43 26.51
CA ARG A 420 -3.06 -17.73 25.74
C ARG A 420 -3.56 -19.12 26.03
N ALA A 421 -2.67 -20.09 26.00
CA ALA A 421 -3.02 -21.51 26.06
C ALA A 421 -3.29 -22.02 27.50
N ASP A 422 -2.88 -21.29 28.55
CA ASP A 422 -3.32 -21.53 29.95
C ASP A 422 -4.85 -21.50 30.13
N ARG A 423 -5.59 -20.95 29.15
CA ARG A 423 -7.06 -20.98 29.13
C ARG A 423 -7.62 -22.38 28.89
N ASP A 424 -6.86 -23.23 28.21
CA ASP A 424 -7.29 -24.57 27.76
C ASP A 424 -6.71 -25.71 28.62
N GLY A 425 -5.74 -25.41 29.48
CA GLY A 425 -5.17 -26.35 30.45
C GLY A 425 -3.80 -25.91 30.98
N PRO A 426 -3.26 -26.58 32.01
CA PRO A 426 -1.93 -26.28 32.52
C PRO A 426 -0.85 -26.65 31.50
N ILE A 427 -0.04 -25.66 31.10
CA ILE A 427 1.10 -25.85 30.20
C ILE A 427 2.40 -25.85 31.01
N TYR A 428 3.36 -26.66 30.58
CA TYR A 428 4.67 -26.72 31.20
C TYR A 428 5.50 -25.51 30.76
N HIS A 429 5.63 -24.48 31.60
CA HIS A 429 6.30 -23.23 31.20
C HIS A 429 7.81 -23.37 30.93
N ASP A 430 8.48 -24.36 31.54
CA ASP A 430 9.93 -24.51 31.48
C ASP A 430 10.42 -25.41 30.34
N GLY A 431 9.52 -25.85 29.46
CA GLY A 431 9.88 -26.77 28.38
C GLY A 431 8.73 -27.12 27.44
N MET A 432 9.04 -27.82 26.35
CA MET A 432 8.05 -28.22 25.36
C MET A 432 8.12 -29.73 25.11
N THR A 433 6.97 -30.36 24.95
CA THR A 433 6.87 -31.62 24.21
C THR A 433 6.89 -31.33 22.71
N VAL A 434 7.10 -32.35 21.87
CA VAL A 434 7.03 -32.17 20.41
C VAL A 434 5.66 -31.67 19.95
N SER A 435 4.57 -32.12 20.58
CA SER A 435 3.21 -31.67 20.25
C SER A 435 3.03 -30.18 20.51
N ILE A 436 3.50 -29.70 21.67
CA ILE A 436 3.47 -28.28 22.05
C ILE A 436 4.37 -27.45 21.13
N ALA A 437 5.55 -27.96 20.77
CA ALA A 437 6.45 -27.27 19.85
C ALA A 437 5.83 -27.09 18.45
N LEU A 438 5.16 -28.12 17.93
CA LEU A 438 4.46 -28.04 16.64
C LEU A 438 3.27 -27.06 16.70
N ASP A 439 2.54 -27.05 17.80
CA ASP A 439 1.42 -26.12 18.01
C ASP A 439 1.91 -24.67 18.11
N PHE A 440 2.97 -24.46 18.89
CA PHE A 440 3.66 -23.17 19.00
C PHE A 440 4.14 -22.65 17.63
N LEU A 441 4.79 -23.49 16.82
CA LEU A 441 5.25 -23.09 15.48
C LEU A 441 4.09 -22.76 14.53
N ARG A 442 2.93 -23.40 14.69
CA ARG A 442 1.72 -23.07 13.90
C ARG A 442 1.08 -21.77 14.35
N GLU A 443 1.19 -21.41 15.62
CA GLU A 443 0.68 -20.14 16.16
C GLU A 443 1.63 -18.96 15.91
N MET A 444 2.94 -19.22 15.80
CA MET A 444 3.92 -18.21 15.39
C MET A 444 3.77 -17.76 13.94
N GLN A 445 3.13 -18.59 13.13
CA GLN A 445 2.88 -18.36 11.72
C GLN A 445 1.54 -17.66 11.51
#